data_AF-A0A6V7IZM5-F1
#
_entry.id   AF-A0A6V7IZM5-F1
#
_cell.length_a   1.000
_cell.length_b   1.000
_cell.length_c   1.000
_cell.angle_alpha   90.00
_cell.angle_beta   90.00
_cell.angle_gamma   90.00
#
_symmetry.space_group_name_H-M   'P 1'
#
loop_
_entity.id
_entity.type
_entity.pdbx_description
1 polymer ?
#
loop_
_entity_poly.entity_id
_entity_poly.type
_entity_poly.pdbx_seq_one_letter_code
_entity_poly.pdbx_strand_id
1 'polypeptide(L)'
;VADGVGGWRHYGIDPGEFSSFLMRTCERLVSLGRFVPSEPAGLLARSYYELLENKQPILGSSTACVIVLNKETCSIHAANIGDSGFVIVRKGEVVHRSSEQQHYFNTPFQLSWPPPRHSGQVLSD
;
A
#
# COMPACT_ATOMS: atom_id res chain seq x y z
N VAL A 1 -0.94 -4.67 -4.81
CA VAL A 1 0.08 -5.38 -4.00
C VAL A 1 0.22 -4.62 -2.71
N ALA A 2 0.26 -5.32 -1.58
CA ALA A 2 0.56 -4.74 -0.29
C ALA A 2 1.40 -5.76 0.48
N ASP A 3 2.52 -5.33 1.04
CA ASP A 3 3.41 -6.19 1.83
C ASP A 3 3.44 -5.69 3.27
N GLY A 4 2.89 -6.50 4.17
CA GLY A 4 2.78 -6.20 5.59
C GLY A 4 4.12 -6.35 6.29
N VAL A 5 4.49 -5.36 7.09
CA VAL A 5 5.82 -5.32 7.74
C VAL A 5 5.95 -6.42 8.78
N GLY A 6 6.85 -7.37 8.55
CA GLY A 6 6.99 -8.58 9.38
C GLY A 6 7.34 -8.33 10.85
N GLY A 7 7.96 -7.19 11.18
CA GLY A 7 8.36 -6.81 12.54
C GLY A 7 7.20 -6.78 13.54
N TRP A 8 5.97 -6.56 13.07
CA TRP A 8 4.77 -6.56 13.90
C TRP A 8 4.49 -7.88 14.63
N ARG A 9 5.02 -9.00 14.13
CA ARG A 9 4.90 -10.31 14.80
C ARG A 9 5.52 -10.31 16.21
N HIS A 10 6.57 -9.52 16.45
CA HIS A 10 7.19 -9.38 17.77
C HIS A 10 6.26 -8.74 18.81
N TYR A 11 5.22 -8.04 18.35
CA TYR A 11 4.20 -7.40 19.16
C TYR A 11 2.89 -8.19 19.20
N GLY A 12 2.88 -9.43 18.68
CA GLY A 12 1.68 -10.27 18.61
C GLY A 12 0.65 -9.79 17.57
N ILE A 13 1.06 -8.95 16.62
CA ILE A 13 0.21 -8.41 15.56
C ILE A 13 0.49 -9.18 14.27
N ASP A 14 -0.57 -9.63 13.59
CA ASP A 14 -0.44 -10.30 12.29
C ASP A 14 -0.23 -9.25 11.17
N PRO A 15 0.96 -9.21 10.52
CA PRO A 15 1.21 -8.27 9.43
C PRO A 15 0.30 -8.49 8.20
N GLY A 16 -0.29 -9.68 8.08
CA GLY A 16 -1.25 -9.99 7.02
C GLY A 16 -2.57 -9.25 7.17
N GLU A 17 -3.00 -8.89 8.38
CA GLU A 17 -4.31 -8.25 8.59
C GLU A 17 -4.36 -6.85 7.99
N PHE A 18 -3.35 -6.02 8.25
CA PHE A 18 -3.27 -4.65 7.73
C PHE A 18 -3.24 -4.63 6.19
N SER A 19 -2.32 -5.39 5.60
CA SER A 19 -2.13 -5.46 4.14
C SER A 19 -3.37 -6.04 3.43
N SER A 20 -3.96 -7.11 3.98
CA SER A 20 -5.18 -7.74 3.46
C SER A 20 -6.38 -6.78 3.53
N PHE A 21 -6.59 -6.11 4.68
CA PHE A 21 -7.71 -5.17 4.82
C PHE A 21 -7.60 -4.00 3.85
N LEU A 22 -6.39 -3.43 3.69
CA LEU A 22 -6.13 -2.34 2.77
C LEU A 22 -6.50 -2.73 1.33
N MET A 23 -6.08 -3.91 0.87
CA MET A 23 -6.34 -4.38 -0.50
C MET A 23 -7.80 -4.82 -0.73
N ARG A 24 -8.46 -5.46 0.26
CA ARG A 24 -9.90 -5.77 0.18
C ARG A 24 -10.75 -4.50 0.10
N THR A 25 -10.34 -3.45 0.81
CA THR A 25 -11.01 -2.16 0.73
C THR A 25 -10.82 -1.51 -0.63
N CYS A 26 -9.61 -1.57 -1.21
CA CYS A 26 -9.36 -1.12 -2.58
C CYS A 26 -10.26 -1.86 -3.58
N GLU A 27 -10.31 -3.20 -3.51
CA GLU A 27 -11.15 -4.05 -4.36
C GLU A 27 -12.63 -3.66 -4.25
N ARG A 28 -13.13 -3.50 -3.02
CA ARG A 28 -14.51 -3.12 -2.76
C ARG A 28 -14.84 -1.74 -3.34
N LEU A 29 -13.96 -0.75 -3.16
CA LEU A 29 -14.15 0.60 -3.71
C LEU A 29 -14.15 0.60 -5.23
N VAL A 30 -13.26 -0.18 -5.86
CA VAL A 30 -13.24 -0.36 -7.33
C VAL A 30 -14.52 -1.01 -7.83
N SER A 31 -14.96 -2.09 -7.17
CA SER A 31 -16.18 -2.84 -7.54
C SER A 31 -17.46 -2.00 -7.42
N LEU A 32 -17.50 -1.05 -6.48
CA LEU A 32 -18.60 -0.10 -6.31
C LEU A 32 -18.52 1.12 -7.24
N GLY A 33 -17.51 1.20 -8.11
CA GLY A 33 -17.27 2.38 -8.96
C GLY A 33 -16.83 3.63 -8.17
N ARG A 34 -16.40 3.47 -6.91
CA ARG A 34 -15.97 4.56 -6.02
C ARG A 34 -14.48 4.86 -6.13
N PHE A 35 -13.95 4.82 -7.35
CA PHE A 35 -12.55 5.13 -7.65
C PHE A 35 -12.43 5.96 -8.93
N VAL A 36 -11.34 6.71 -9.07
CA VAL A 36 -11.00 7.44 -10.29
C VAL A 36 -9.83 6.70 -10.93
N PRO A 37 -9.96 6.11 -12.14
CA PRO A 37 -8.91 5.29 -12.75
C PRO A 37 -7.56 5.99 -12.92
N SER A 38 -7.57 7.31 -13.11
CA SER A 38 -6.35 8.12 -13.23
C SER A 38 -5.69 8.46 -11.89
N GLU A 39 -6.32 8.16 -10.76
CA GLU A 39 -5.89 8.55 -9.41
C GLU A 39 -5.79 7.36 -8.44
N PRO A 40 -4.91 6.37 -8.69
CA PRO A 40 -4.73 5.22 -7.79
C PRO A 40 -4.26 5.63 -6.38
N ALA A 41 -3.60 6.78 -6.23
CA ALA A 41 -3.22 7.31 -4.91
C ALA A 41 -4.46 7.67 -4.08
N GLY A 42 -5.51 8.20 -4.70
CA GLY A 42 -6.79 8.48 -4.03
C GLY A 42 -7.50 7.20 -3.57
N LEU A 43 -7.38 6.11 -4.34
CA LEU A 43 -7.90 4.79 -3.95
C LEU A 43 -7.18 4.25 -2.70
N LEU A 44 -5.85 4.32 -2.67
CA LEU A 44 -5.05 3.94 -1.51
C LEU A 44 -5.38 4.80 -0.29
N ALA A 45 -5.44 6.13 -0.46
CA ALA A 45 -5.75 7.05 0.64
C ALA A 45 -7.13 6.78 1.26
N ARG A 46 -8.17 6.61 0.44
CA ARG A 46 -9.52 6.27 0.93
C ARG A 46 -9.54 4.93 1.66
N SER A 47 -8.84 3.93 1.12
CA SER A 47 -8.76 2.61 1.74
C SER A 47 -8.04 2.66 3.09
N TYR A 48 -7.01 3.49 3.19
CA TYR A 48 -6.29 3.73 4.43
C TYR A 48 -7.17 4.49 5.45
N TYR A 49 -7.89 5.53 5.05
CA TYR A 49 -8.81 6.23 5.96
C TYR A 49 -9.91 5.31 6.51
N GLU A 50 -10.51 4.45 5.68
CA GLU A 50 -11.47 3.45 6.17
C GLU A 50 -10.85 2.43 7.13
N LEU A 51 -9.56 2.09 6.94
CA LEU A 51 -8.81 1.25 7.89
C LEU A 51 -8.68 1.97 9.24
N LEU A 52 -8.33 3.25 9.25
CA LEU A 52 -8.21 4.07 10.46
C LEU A 52 -9.55 4.24 11.20
N GLU A 53 -10.66 4.29 10.47
CA GLU A 53 -12.01 4.45 11.01
C GLU A 53 -12.67 3.11 11.42
N ASN A 54 -11.97 1.98 11.26
CA ASN A 54 -12.52 0.67 11.59
C ASN A 54 -12.85 0.58 13.09
N LYS A 55 -14.04 0.03 13.42
CA LYS A 55 -14.49 -0.18 14.80
C LYS A 55 -13.53 -1.05 15.60
N GLN A 56 -12.91 -2.02 14.94
CA GLN A 56 -11.83 -2.82 15.50
C GLN A 56 -10.51 -2.33 14.91
N PRO A 57 -9.57 -1.81 15.73
CA PRO A 57 -8.29 -1.32 15.22
C PRO A 57 -7.53 -2.40 14.47
N ILE A 58 -7.17 -2.11 13.22
CA ILE A 58 -6.34 -2.98 12.40
C ILE A 58 -4.90 -2.48 12.53
N LEU A 59 -4.20 -3.04 13.51
CA LEU A 59 -2.86 -2.62 13.85
C LEU A 59 -1.85 -3.18 12.84
N GLY A 60 -0.75 -2.46 12.66
CA GLY A 60 0.32 -2.89 11.80
C GLY A 60 0.74 -1.81 10.81
N SER A 61 1.45 -2.24 9.78
CA SER A 61 1.84 -1.38 8.66
C SER A 61 2.11 -2.21 7.43
N SER A 62 2.10 -1.55 6.27
CA SER A 62 2.33 -2.19 4.99
C SER A 62 2.88 -1.21 3.97
N THR A 63 3.72 -1.70 3.06
CA THR A 63 3.93 -1.06 1.76
C THR A 63 2.68 -1.24 0.89
N ALA A 64 2.51 -0.44 -0.15
CA ALA A 64 1.41 -0.61 -1.09
C ALA A 64 1.75 -0.11 -2.50
N CYS A 65 1.48 -0.95 -3.50
CA CYS A 65 1.60 -0.64 -4.92
C CYS A 65 0.30 -0.98 -5.65
N VAL A 66 -0.33 0.03 -6.26
CA VAL A 66 -1.55 -0.10 -7.07
C VAL A 66 -1.27 0.45 -8.47
N ILE A 67 -1.67 -0.33 -9.48
CA ILE A 67 -1.54 0.04 -10.89
C ILE A 67 -2.91 -0.10 -11.54
N VAL A 68 -3.28 0.90 -12.32
CA VAL A 68 -4.48 0.92 -13.15
C VAL A 68 -4.05 1.01 -14.61
N LEU A 69 -4.44 0.01 -15.40
CA LEU A 69 -4.28 0.03 -16.84
C LEU A 69 -5.58 0.53 -17.48
N ASN A 70 -5.52 1.72 -18.09
CA ASN A 70 -6.62 2.24 -18.89
C ASN A 70 -6.44 1.79 -20.36
N LYS A 71 -7.33 0.92 -20.82
CA LYS A 71 -7.30 0.38 -22.19
C LYS A 71 -7.76 1.38 -23.24
N GLU A 72 -8.67 2.29 -22.88
CA GLU A 72 -9.23 3.26 -23.81
C GLU A 72 -8.19 4.32 -24.19
N THR A 73 -7.43 4.80 -23.21
CA THR A 73 -6.36 5.79 -23.39
C THR A 73 -4.98 5.16 -23.59
N CYS A 74 -4.87 3.82 -23.51
CA CYS A 74 -3.60 3.10 -23.50
C CYS A 74 -2.58 3.62 -22.46
N SER A 75 -3.07 4.11 -21.31
CA SER A 75 -2.24 4.68 -20.24
C SER A 75 -2.16 3.77 -19.01
N ILE A 76 -1.07 3.93 -18.25
CA ILE A 76 -0.90 3.31 -16.94
C ILE A 76 -0.84 4.42 -15.91
N HIS A 77 -1.63 4.27 -14.85
CA HIS A 77 -1.56 5.12 -13.66
C HIS A 77 -1.11 4.23 -12.49
N ALA A 78 -0.17 4.71 -11.69
CA ALA A 78 0.34 3.93 -10.56
C ALA A 78 0.47 4.80 -9.31
N ALA A 79 0.30 4.18 -8.15
CA ALA A 79 0.63 4.73 -6.86
C ALA A 79 1.45 3.70 -6.08
N ASN A 80 2.60 4.12 -5.57
CA ASN A 80 3.52 3.29 -4.81
C ASN A 80 3.92 4.00 -3.53
N ILE A 81 3.85 3.28 -2.41
CA ILE A 81 4.44 3.65 -1.13
C ILE A 81 5.27 2.48 -0.59
N GLY A 82 6.54 2.74 -0.31
CA GLY A 82 7.52 1.75 0.13
C GLY A 82 8.38 1.19 -1.00
N ASP A 83 8.94 0.01 -0.78
CA ASP A 83 9.84 -0.71 -1.71
C ASP A 83 9.16 -1.88 -2.45
N SER A 84 7.83 -2.01 -2.29
CA SER A 84 7.01 -2.60 -3.36
C SER A 84 7.26 -1.85 -4.67
N GLY A 85 6.91 -2.46 -5.80
CA GLY A 85 7.11 -1.80 -7.08
C GLY A 85 6.61 -2.58 -8.28
N PHE A 86 6.92 -2.03 -9.44
CA PHE A 86 6.55 -2.60 -10.73
C PHE A 86 7.56 -2.25 -11.83
N VAL A 87 7.56 -3.07 -12.86
CA VAL A 87 8.31 -2.84 -14.10
C VAL A 87 7.37 -2.93 -15.29
N ILE A 88 7.60 -2.10 -16.29
CA ILE A 88 6.90 -2.17 -17.57
C ILE A 88 7.88 -2.72 -18.59
N VAL A 89 7.56 -3.89 -19.15
CA VAL A 89 8.36 -4.54 -20.19
C VAL A 89 7.63 -4.42 -21.53
N ARG A 90 8.32 -3.96 -22.56
CA ARG A 90 7.78 -3.81 -23.92
C ARG A 90 8.81 -4.29 -24.92
N LYS A 91 8.43 -5.25 -25.78
CA LYS A 91 9.32 -5.87 -26.79
C LYS A 91 10.62 -6.43 -26.19
N GLY A 92 10.54 -7.06 -25.01
CA GLY A 92 11.69 -7.64 -24.33
C GLY A 92 12.50 -6.67 -23.47
N GLU A 93 12.25 -5.36 -23.57
CA GLU A 93 13.01 -4.32 -22.87
C GLU A 93 12.23 -3.73 -21.69
N VAL A 94 12.92 -3.40 -20.60
CA VAL A 94 12.34 -2.66 -19.46
C VAL A 94 12.27 -1.19 -19.83
N VAL A 95 11.06 -0.69 -20.09
CA VAL A 95 10.83 0.72 -20.46
C VAL A 95 10.52 1.61 -19.26
N HIS A 96 10.16 1.01 -18.13
CA HIS A 96 9.94 1.73 -16.87
C HIS A 96 10.15 0.80 -15.68
N ARG A 97 10.69 1.35 -14.59
CA ARG A 97 10.80 0.71 -13.28
C ARG A 97 10.39 1.75 -12.24
N SER A 98 9.51 1.37 -11.33
CA SER A 98 9.17 2.23 -10.19
C SER A 98 10.38 2.47 -9.29
N SER A 99 10.51 3.67 -8.75
CA SER A 99 11.49 3.94 -7.70
C SER A 99 11.03 3.36 -6.37
N GLU A 100 11.93 2.65 -5.71
CA GLU A 100 11.75 2.21 -4.32
C GLU A 100 11.79 3.43 -3.38
N GLN A 101 10.98 3.40 -2.33
CA GLN A 101 10.93 4.43 -1.32
C GLN A 101 11.33 3.82 0.03
N GLN A 102 12.50 4.19 0.53
CA GLN A 102 13.05 3.72 1.80
C GLN A 102 13.63 4.89 2.60
N HIS A 103 13.59 4.78 3.93
CA HIS A 103 14.31 5.70 4.82
C HIS A 103 15.82 5.37 4.82
N TYR A 104 16.14 4.08 4.88
CA TYR A 104 17.46 3.46 4.80
C TYR A 104 17.29 1.99 4.40
N PHE A 105 18.41 1.26 4.28
CA PHE A 105 18.40 -0.13 3.85
C PHE A 105 17.39 -0.97 4.62
N ASN A 106 16.47 -1.62 3.88
CA ASN A 106 15.46 -2.52 4.41
C ASN A 106 14.42 -1.88 5.35
N THR A 107 14.26 -0.55 5.29
CA THR A 107 13.23 0.20 6.04
C THR A 107 12.37 1.04 5.09
N PRO A 108 11.36 0.43 4.44
CA PRO A 108 10.52 1.12 3.49
C PRO A 108 9.57 2.13 4.14
N PHE A 109 9.22 3.16 3.36
CA PHE A 109 8.04 3.97 3.67
C PHE A 109 6.80 3.07 3.71
N GLN A 110 5.89 3.37 4.63
CA GLN A 110 4.77 2.49 4.91
C GLN A 110 3.57 3.28 5.40
N LEU A 111 2.37 2.76 5.08
CA LEU A 111 1.15 3.16 5.77
C LEU A 111 1.09 2.40 7.09
N SER A 112 0.81 3.08 8.20
CA SER A 112 0.94 2.48 9.53
C SER A 112 -0.15 2.91 10.49
N TRP A 113 -0.67 1.96 11.27
CA TRP A 113 -1.49 2.22 12.43
C TRP A 113 -0.91 1.49 13.66
N PRO A 114 0.02 2.13 14.39
CA PRO A 114 0.68 1.51 15.53
C PRO A 114 -0.23 1.48 16.77
N PRO A 115 0.01 0.56 17.73
CA PRO A 115 -0.67 0.58 19.02
C PRO A 115 -0.42 1.90 19.77
N PRO A 116 -1.35 2.38 20.62
CA PRO A 116 -1.25 3.67 21.30
C PRO A 116 0.03 3.90 22.13
N ARG A 117 0.65 2.82 22.62
CA ARG A 117 1.89 2.88 23.42
C ARG A 117 3.17 3.03 22.59
N HIS A 118 3.07 2.94 21.27
CA HIS A 118 4.20 2.80 20.35
C HIS A 118 4.22 3.86 19.25
N SER A 119 3.33 4.85 19.30
CA SER A 119 3.18 5.92 18.31
C SER A 119 4.44 6.77 18.09
N GLY A 120 5.41 6.77 19.02
CA GLY A 120 6.69 7.49 18.89
C GLY A 120 7.93 6.64 18.65
N GLN A 121 7.88 5.31 18.85
CA GLN A 121 9.05 4.41 18.74
C GLN A 121 9.03 3.52 17.49
N VAL A 122 7.87 3.31 16.87
CA VAL A 122 7.72 2.42 15.70
C VAL A 122 8.25 3.03 14.40
N LEU A 123 8.42 4.36 14.38
CA LEU A 123 8.98 5.07 13.22
C LEU A 123 10.51 5.10 13.21
N SER A 124 11.17 4.53 14.23
CA SER A 124 12.61 4.50 14.39
C SER A 124 13.08 3.07 14.67
N ASP A 125 13.25 2.29 13.61
CA ASP A 125 14.05 1.05 13.67
C ASP A 125 15.48 1.35 13.22
#